data_AF-A0A241RMI0-F1
#
_entry.id   AF-A0A241RMI0-F1
#
_cell.length_a   1.000
_cell.length_b   1.000
_cell.length_c   1.000
_cell.angle_alpha   90.00
_cell.angle_beta   90.00
_cell.angle_gamma   90.00
#
_symmetry.space_group_name_H-M   'P 1'
#
loop_
_entity.id
_entity.type
_entity.pdbx_description
1 polymer ?
#
loop_
_entity_poly.entity_id
_entity_poly.type
_entity_poly.pdbx_seq_one_letter_code
_entity_poly.pdbx_strand_id
1 'polypeptide(L)' 'MQFQKTNSWFSIVLDTQRQMFVATDKLHPELFAEGVTIEDAVANLKTQA' A
#
# COMPACT_ATOMS: atom_id res chain seq x y z
N MET A 1 -1.57 18.68 -13.72
CA MET A 1 -1.53 17.32 -13.14
C MET A 1 -1.99 16.33 -14.18
N GLN A 2 -1.21 15.27 -14.45
CA GLN A 2 -1.58 14.22 -15.40
C GLN A 2 -1.91 12.97 -14.58
N PHE A 3 -3.17 12.55 -14.59
CA PHE A 3 -3.60 11.34 -13.87
C PHE A 3 -3.24 10.11 -14.71
N GLN A 4 -2.46 9.20 -14.14
CA GLN A 4 -2.15 7.92 -14.77
C GLN A 4 -3.16 6.86 -14.30
N LYS A 5 -3.74 6.10 -15.24
CA LYS A 5 -4.48 4.89 -14.90
C LYS A 5 -3.49 3.84 -14.42
N THR A 6 -3.73 3.31 -13.22
CA THR A 6 -2.99 2.18 -12.68
C THR A 6 -3.91 0.96 -12.64
N ASN A 7 -3.36 -0.20 -13.00
CA ASN A 7 -4.01 -1.49 -12.78
C ASN A 7 -3.75 -2.02 -11.37
N SER A 8 -2.89 -1.37 -10.60
CA SER A 8 -2.59 -1.77 -9.23
C SER A 8 -3.75 -1.41 -8.32
N TRP A 9 -4.38 -2.42 -7.74
CA TRP A 9 -5.48 -2.29 -6.81
C TRP A 9 -5.00 -2.70 -5.42
N PHE A 10 -4.87 -1.71 -4.54
CA PHE A 10 -4.45 -1.92 -3.16
C PHE A 10 -5.65 -1.81 -2.20
N SER A 11 -5.61 -2.56 -1.09
CA SER A 11 -6.38 -2.23 0.11
C SER A 11 -5.48 -1.52 1.10
N ILE A 12 -6.02 -0.50 1.76
CA ILE A 12 -5.32 0.24 2.82
C ILE A 12 -6.08 0.03 4.12
N VAL A 13 -5.35 -0.36 5.18
CA VAL A 13 -5.85 -0.40 6.55
C VAL A 13 -4.95 0.44 7.45
N LEU A 14 -5.52 1.00 8.51
CA LEU A 14 -4.77 1.69 9.57
C LEU A 14 -4.63 0.74 10.75
N ASP A 15 -3.39 0.34 11.05
CA ASP A 15 -3.06 -0.28 12.34
C ASP A 15 -3.00 0.83 13.40
N THR A 16 -4.02 0.90 14.25
CA THR A 16 -4.13 1.93 15.28
C THR A 16 -3.23 1.68 16.49
N GLN A 17 -2.73 0.46 16.69
CA GLN A 17 -1.80 0.16 17.78
C GLN A 17 -0.40 0.69 17.45
N ARG A 18 0.01 0.52 16.20
CA ARG A 18 1.32 0.94 15.70
C ARG A 18 1.29 2.32 15.05
N GLN A 19 0.10 2.86 14.78
CA GLN A 19 -0.14 4.11 14.05
C GLN A 19 0.49 4.08 12.65
N MET A 20 0.34 2.95 11.96
CA MET A 20 0.93 2.70 10.65
C MET A 20 -0.16 2.34 9.63
N PHE A 21 -0.02 2.82 8.41
CA PHE A 21 -0.81 2.34 7.28
C PHE A 21 -0.20 1.04 6.76
N VAL A 22 -1.07 0.08 6.46
CA VAL A 22 -0.69 -1.18 5.82
C VAL A 22 -1.36 -1.22 4.45
N ALA A 23 -0.55 -1.32 3.41
CA ALA A 23 -0.99 -1.53 2.04
C ALA A 23 -0.85 -3.01 1.67
N THR A 24 -1.88 -3.58 1.05
CA THR A 24 -1.88 -4.97 0.58
C THR A 24 -2.29 -5.01 -0.88
N ASP A 25 -1.61 -5.81 -1.69
CA ASP A 25 -1.99 -6.05 -3.08
C ASP A 25 -3.21 -6.98 -3.14
N LYS A 26 -4.25 -6.60 -3.90
CA LYS A 26 -5.46 -7.43 -4.01
C LYS A 26 -5.29 -8.66 -4.89
N LEU A 27 -4.37 -8.63 -5.85
CA LEU A 27 -4.04 -9.76 -6.70
C LEU A 27 -3.08 -10.72 -5.98
N HIS A 28 -2.24 -10.16 -5.09
CA HIS A 28 -1.26 -10.89 -4.28
C HIS A 28 -1.41 -10.54 -2.79
N PRO A 29 -2.43 -11.06 -2.08
CA PRO A 29 -2.68 -10.72 -0.67
C PRO A 29 -1.55 -11.10 0.30
N GLU A 30 -0.63 -11.96 -0.14
CA GLU A 30 0.61 -12.29 0.55
C GLU A 30 1.63 -11.13 0.57
N LEU A 31 1.51 -10.20 -0.39
CA LEU A 31 2.34 -9.00 -0.47
C LEU A 31 1.67 -7.86 0.29
N PHE A 32 2.31 -7.43 1.37
CA PHE A 32 1.90 -6.27 2.14
C PHE A 32 3.11 -5.47 2.60
N ALA A 33 2.94 -4.16 2.72
CA ALA A 33 3.96 -3.29 3.25
C ALA A 33 3.34 -2.19 4.13
N GLU A 34 4.17 -1.64 5.00
CA GLU A 34 3.76 -0.66 5.99
C GLU A 34 4.39 0.71 5.69
N GLY A 35 3.73 1.77 6.13
CA GLY A 35 4.23 3.13 6.00
C GLY A 35 3.56 4.07 7.00
N VAL A 36 4.25 5.17 7.33
CA VAL A 36 3.69 6.22 8.19
C VAL A 36 2.61 7.00 7.45
N THR A 37 2.69 7.05 6.13
CA THR A 37 1.66 7.59 5.22
C THR A 37 1.15 6.50 4.27
N ILE A 38 0.03 6.75 3.60
CA ILE A 38 -0.51 5.83 2.58
C ILE A 38 0.47 5.73 1.41
N GLU A 39 1.05 6.85 1.00
CA GLU A 39 2.04 6.94 -0.06
C GLU A 39 3.27 6.10 0.25
N ASP A 40 3.78 6.16 1.49
CA ASP A 40 4.92 5.35 1.92
C ASP A 40 4.58 3.85 1.90
N ALA A 41 3.40 3.48 2.41
CA ALA A 41 2.98 2.07 2.43
C ALA A 41 2.86 1.50 1.00
N VAL A 42 2.29 2.27 0.07
CA VAL A 42 2.17 1.88 -1.34
C VAL A 42 3.54 1.88 -2.05
N ALA A 43 4.43 2.82 -1.75
CA ALA A 43 5.77 2.85 -2.31
C ALA A 43 6.59 1.64 -1.84
N ASN A 44 6.53 1.31 -0.54
CA ASN A 44 7.18 0.15 0.04
C ASN A 44 6.61 -1.17 -0.50
N LEU A 45 5.31 -1.24 -0.79
CA LEU A 45 4.71 -2.43 -1.39
C LEU A 45 5.25 -2.68 -2.80
N LYS A 46 5.41 -1.60 -3.59
CA LYS A 46 5.93 -1.68 -4.96
C LYS A 46 7.39 -2.09 -5.06
N THR A 47 8.17 -2.00 -3.98
CA THR A 47 9.56 -2.51 -3.97
C THR A 47 9.64 -4.00 -3.64
N GLN A 48 8.54 -4.61 -3.19
CA GLN A 48 8.45 -6.03 -2.84
C GLN A 48 7.78 -6.89 -3.93
N ALA A 49 7.05 -6.28 -4.86
CA ALA A 49 6.49 -6.91 -6.05
C ALA A 49 7.52 -6.99 -7.18
#